data_AF-A0A399G991-F1
#
_entry.id   AF-A0A399G991-F1
#
_cell.length_a   1.000
_cell.length_b   1.000
_cell.length_c   1.000
_cell.angle_alpha   90.00
_cell.angle_beta   90.00
_cell.angle_gamma   90.00
#
_symmetry.space_group_name_H-M   'P 1'
#
loop_
_entity.id
_entity.type
_entity.pdbx_description
1 polymer ?
#
loop_
_entity_poly.entity_id
_entity_poly.type
_entity_poly.pdbx_seq_one_letter_code
_entity_poly.pdbx_strand_id
1 'polypeptide(L)'
;MTGTEWWQPPRPAGVRLRELTAEQVDGVLADVFGDGRRCRLLEEAAPGERQWLLAELGDGRVTGTCPAHRWRRSDHSAFAALSAAPPQVPQERWRVLEVLVFCASAQVRVGEAAAAGWLAVDEDHAGLPEYLRPRDRRLLLAGRTARVDPGEAPFTRTREPSGTTAVLPLDWGGAATRREAWLSVREYWARDAHTGAVGVAFHRLTGMATGERPTRADGWGDDRGT
;
A
#
# COMPACT_ATOMS: atom_id res chain seq x y z
N MET A 1 -12.59 -43.10 4.12
CA MET A 1 -13.03 -41.75 3.70
C MET A 1 -11.79 -40.89 3.50
N THR A 2 -11.27 -40.84 2.28
CA THR A 2 -10.20 -39.92 1.89
C THR A 2 -10.80 -38.53 1.84
N GLY A 3 -10.48 -37.67 2.81
CA GLY A 3 -10.89 -36.27 2.78
C GLY A 3 -10.37 -35.63 1.50
N THR A 4 -11.25 -34.96 0.77
CA THR A 4 -10.88 -34.15 -0.38
C THR A 4 -9.81 -33.16 0.10
N GLU A 5 -8.57 -33.30 -0.39
CA GLU A 5 -7.56 -32.25 -0.20
C GLU A 5 -8.13 -30.99 -0.82
N TRP A 6 -8.47 -30.03 0.03
CA TRP A 6 -8.90 -28.71 -0.41
C TRP A 6 -7.76 -28.11 -1.24
N TRP A 7 -8.09 -27.65 -2.44
CA TRP A 7 -7.14 -27.00 -3.34
C TRP A 7 -6.39 -25.91 -2.58
N GLN A 8 -5.07 -26.05 -2.46
CA GLN A 8 -4.21 -25.01 -1.90
C GLN A 8 -3.79 -24.08 -3.04
N PRO A 9 -3.98 -22.76 -2.90
CA PRO A 9 -3.47 -21.84 -3.90
C PRO A 9 -1.95 -21.99 -4.02
N PRO A 10 -1.41 -21.96 -5.25
CA PRO A 10 0.01 -22.15 -5.47
C PRO A 10 0.81 -21.00 -4.82
N ARG A 11 1.96 -21.33 -4.22
CA ARG A 11 2.77 -20.35 -3.50
C ARG A 11 3.41 -19.35 -4.48
N PRO A 12 3.25 -18.03 -4.26
CA PRO A 12 3.87 -17.02 -5.10
C PRO A 12 5.40 -17.08 -4.98
N ALA A 13 6.10 -16.97 -6.11
CA ALA A 13 7.55 -16.96 -6.16
C ALA A 13 8.10 -15.54 -5.98
N GLY A 14 9.21 -15.40 -5.23
CA GLY A 14 9.89 -14.12 -5.01
C GLY A 14 9.28 -13.25 -3.91
N VAL A 15 8.40 -13.81 -3.07
CA VAL A 15 7.82 -13.14 -1.90
C VAL A 15 7.63 -14.11 -0.76
N ARG A 16 8.02 -13.66 0.44
CA ARG A 16 7.71 -14.32 1.69
C ARG A 16 6.41 -13.77 2.25
N LEU A 17 5.41 -14.63 2.40
CA LEU A 17 4.17 -14.31 3.08
C LEU A 17 4.19 -14.89 4.49
N ARG A 18 3.86 -14.07 5.48
CA ARG A 18 3.76 -14.48 6.88
C ARG A 18 2.51 -13.90 7.52
N GLU A 19 1.73 -14.74 8.16
CA GLU A 19 0.60 -14.29 8.97
C GLU A 19 1.08 -13.54 10.22
N LEU A 20 0.31 -12.53 10.62
CA LEU A 20 0.56 -11.73 11.80
C LEU A 20 -0.18 -12.28 13.00
N THR A 21 0.45 -12.19 14.17
CA THR A 21 -0.24 -12.41 15.44
C THR A 21 -1.22 -11.27 15.70
N ALA A 22 -2.23 -11.49 16.57
CA ALA A 22 -3.13 -10.43 17.01
C ALA A 22 -2.36 -9.23 17.61
N GLU A 23 -1.30 -9.49 18.38
CA GLU A 23 -0.44 -8.44 18.93
C GLU A 23 0.27 -7.62 17.84
N GLN A 24 0.72 -8.26 16.76
CA GLN A 24 1.33 -7.56 15.63
C GLN A 24 0.31 -6.70 14.87
N VAL A 25 -0.93 -7.19 14.70
CA VAL A 25 -2.02 -6.40 14.12
C VAL A 25 -2.30 -5.17 14.99
N ASP A 26 -2.40 -5.35 16.30
CA ASP A 26 -2.62 -4.28 17.27
C ASP A 26 -1.49 -3.25 17.22
N GLY A 27 -0.24 -3.72 17.15
CA GLY A 27 0.94 -2.87 17.01
C GLY A 27 0.91 -2.03 15.73
N VAL A 28 0.48 -2.60 14.60
CA VAL A 28 0.35 -1.86 13.33
C VAL A 28 -0.69 -0.75 13.45
N LEU A 29 -1.87 -1.05 14.00
CA LEU A 29 -2.94 -0.06 14.18
C LEU A 29 -2.53 1.02 15.17
N ALA A 30 -1.87 0.66 16.27
CA ALA A 30 -1.37 1.60 17.26
C ALA A 30 -0.30 2.52 16.65
N ASP A 31 0.68 1.98 15.94
CA ASP A 31 1.74 2.77 15.30
C ASP A 31 1.13 3.79 14.31
N VAL A 32 0.22 3.36 13.43
CA VAL A 32 -0.33 4.20 12.35
C VAL A 32 -1.41 5.18 12.84
N PHE A 33 -2.41 4.70 13.57
CA PHE A 33 -3.60 5.49 13.90
C PHE A 33 -3.54 6.14 15.27
N GLY A 34 -2.95 5.48 16.27
CA GLY A 34 -2.80 5.99 17.63
C GLY A 34 -1.61 6.92 17.77
N ASP A 35 -0.41 6.35 17.71
CA ASP A 35 0.87 7.05 17.94
C ASP A 35 1.26 7.97 16.77
N GLY A 36 0.72 7.73 15.57
CA GLY A 36 1.06 8.49 14.35
C GLY A 36 2.53 8.36 13.94
N ARG A 37 3.15 7.24 14.30
CA ARG A 37 4.56 6.92 14.02
C ARG A 37 4.70 5.87 12.94
N ARG A 38 5.88 5.81 12.35
CA ARG A 38 6.27 4.79 11.38
C ARG A 38 5.90 3.39 11.87
N CYS A 39 5.33 2.56 10.99
CA CYS A 39 4.99 1.18 11.30
C CYS A 39 6.28 0.39 11.54
N ARG A 40 6.50 -0.05 12.78
CA ARG A 40 7.72 -0.76 13.18
C ARG A 40 7.86 -2.11 12.50
N LEU A 41 6.76 -2.84 12.39
CA LEU A 41 6.76 -4.14 11.73
C LEU A 41 7.23 -4.06 10.27
N LEU A 42 6.83 -3.00 9.58
CA LEU A 42 7.27 -2.75 8.21
C LEU A 42 8.70 -2.19 8.16
N GLU A 43 9.11 -1.38 9.15
CA GLU A 43 10.48 -0.89 9.28
C GLU A 43 11.50 -2.01 9.51
N GLU A 44 11.15 -3.00 10.33
CA GLU A 44 11.99 -4.19 10.55
C GLU A 44 12.18 -4.99 9.26
N ALA A 45 11.14 -5.05 8.41
CA ALA A 45 11.17 -5.77 7.14
C ALA A 45 11.87 -4.99 6.01
N ALA A 46 11.76 -3.66 6.02
CA ALA A 46 12.25 -2.77 4.98
C ALA A 46 12.79 -1.45 5.59
N PRO A 47 13.97 -1.49 6.22
CA PRO A 47 14.50 -0.35 6.97
C PRO A 47 14.67 0.91 6.11
N GLY A 48 14.21 2.04 6.62
CA GLY A 48 14.41 3.36 6.00
C GLY A 48 13.57 3.64 4.74
N GLU A 49 12.83 2.67 4.21
CA GLU A 49 12.03 2.91 3.00
C GLU A 49 10.83 3.84 3.27
N ARG A 50 10.44 4.66 2.31
CA ARG A 50 9.20 5.45 2.46
C ARG A 50 8.00 4.51 2.63
N GLN A 51 7.20 4.74 3.68
CA GLN A 51 5.94 4.01 3.88
C GLN A 51 4.75 4.80 3.36
N TRP A 52 3.74 4.05 2.94
CA TRP A 52 2.48 4.54 2.42
C TRP A 52 1.33 3.86 3.14
N LEU A 53 0.22 4.58 3.30
CA LEU A 53 -0.99 4.10 3.93
C LEU A 53 -2.16 4.22 2.96
N LEU A 54 -2.91 3.13 2.83
CA LEU A 54 -4.26 3.09 2.29
C LEU A 54 -5.12 2.30 3.26
N ALA A 55 -6.06 2.95 3.94
CA ALA A 55 -6.98 2.32 4.85
C ALA A 55 -8.42 2.58 4.38
N GLU A 56 -9.14 1.51 4.09
CA GLU A 56 -10.56 1.54 3.77
C GLU A 56 -11.35 1.18 5.03
N LEU A 57 -12.25 2.07 5.42
CA LEU A 57 -13.17 1.95 6.53
C LEU A 57 -14.60 1.96 5.99
N GLY A 58 -15.56 1.44 6.76
CA GLY A 58 -16.96 1.36 6.35
C GLY A 58 -17.61 2.72 6.01
N ASP A 59 -17.03 3.83 6.48
CA ASP A 59 -17.51 5.20 6.29
C ASP A 59 -16.57 6.08 5.45
N GLY A 60 -15.51 5.52 4.88
CA GLY A 60 -14.60 6.24 4.01
C GLY A 60 -13.17 5.73 4.09
N ARG A 61 -12.20 6.58 3.75
CA ARG A 61 -10.80 6.17 3.68
C ARG A 61 -9.86 7.12 4.39
N VAL A 62 -8.73 6.58 4.84
CA VAL A 62 -7.57 7.33 5.32
C VAL A 62 -6.37 6.97 4.47
N THR A 63 -5.68 7.97 3.94
CA THR A 63 -4.43 7.76 3.21
C THR A 63 -3.29 8.50 3.90
N GLY A 64 -2.07 8.09 3.61
CA GLY A 64 -0.91 8.74 4.22
C GLY A 64 0.42 8.36 3.62
N THR A 65 1.44 9.13 3.98
CA THR A 65 2.84 8.85 3.69
C THR A 65 3.69 9.07 4.94
N CYS A 66 4.68 8.22 5.13
CA CYS A 66 5.69 8.34 6.19
C CYS A 66 7.08 8.29 5.52
N PRO A 67 7.64 9.45 5.14
CA PRO A 67 8.97 9.51 4.52
C PRO A 67 10.10 9.22 5.51
N ALA A 68 9.88 9.51 6.79
CA ALA A 68 10.84 9.30 7.87
C ALA A 68 10.10 8.71 9.08
N HIS A 69 9.96 9.47 10.18
CA HIS A 69 9.51 8.93 11.46
C HIS A 69 8.02 9.12 11.78
N ARG A 70 7.37 10.12 11.16
CA ARG A 70 5.98 10.50 11.46
C ARG A 70 5.10 10.38 10.25
N TRP A 71 3.87 9.93 10.46
CA TRP A 71 2.87 9.90 9.40
C TRP A 71 2.36 11.30 9.10
N ARG A 72 2.27 11.60 7.81
CA ARG A 72 1.37 12.61 7.28
C ARG A 72 0.14 11.86 6.83
N ARG A 73 -1.02 12.08 7.48
CA ARG A 73 -2.28 11.40 7.16
C ARG A 73 -3.36 12.39 6.73
N SER A 74 -4.26 11.92 5.87
CA SER A 74 -5.33 12.74 5.30
C SER A 74 -6.30 13.24 6.39
N ASP A 75 -6.50 12.47 7.46
CA ASP A 75 -7.35 12.79 8.62
C ASP A 75 -6.75 13.85 9.57
N HIS A 76 -5.46 14.17 9.46
CA HIS A 76 -4.77 15.22 10.24
C HIS A 76 -4.34 16.42 9.38
N SER A 77 -4.97 16.59 8.22
CA SER A 77 -4.60 17.61 7.24
C SER A 77 -5.75 18.59 6.98
N ALA A 78 -5.51 19.59 6.12
CA ALA A 78 -6.58 20.45 5.58
C ALA A 78 -7.70 19.65 4.87
N PHE A 79 -7.50 18.36 4.60
CA PHE A 79 -8.47 17.44 4.00
C PHE A 79 -9.16 16.50 5.00
N ALA A 80 -9.07 16.77 6.31
CA ALA A 80 -9.69 15.93 7.33
C ALA A 80 -11.20 15.71 7.10
N ALA A 81 -11.92 16.74 6.65
CA ALA A 81 -13.35 16.65 6.32
C ALA A 81 -13.68 15.75 5.12
N LEU A 82 -12.67 15.32 4.35
CA LEU A 82 -12.80 14.39 3.22
C LEU A 82 -12.25 12.99 3.54
N SER A 83 -11.84 12.76 4.78
CA SER A 83 -11.28 11.49 5.25
C SER A 83 -12.17 10.88 6.33
N ALA A 84 -12.14 9.56 6.45
CA ALA A 84 -12.78 8.90 7.59
C ALA A 84 -11.99 9.20 8.88
N ALA A 85 -12.68 9.16 10.03
CA ALA A 85 -12.00 9.17 11.32
C ALA A 85 -11.37 7.78 11.57
N PRO A 86 -10.08 7.68 11.89
CA PRO A 86 -9.44 6.39 12.15
C PRO A 86 -10.01 5.74 13.42
N PRO A 87 -9.98 4.39 13.53
CA PRO A 87 -10.45 3.71 14.73
C PRO A 87 -9.61 4.13 15.95
N GLN A 88 -10.27 4.64 16.99
CA GLN A 88 -9.65 5.15 18.22
C GLN A 88 -9.54 4.08 19.31
N VAL A 89 -10.47 3.12 19.31
CA VAL A 89 -10.59 2.09 20.33
C VAL A 89 -10.80 0.71 19.69
N PRO A 90 -10.43 -0.39 20.37
CA PRO A 90 -10.60 -1.74 19.82
C PRO A 90 -12.03 -2.07 19.37
N GLN A 91 -13.04 -1.50 20.02
CA GLN A 91 -14.45 -1.69 19.66
C GLN A 91 -14.83 -1.06 18.32
N GLU A 92 -14.01 -0.18 17.75
CA GLU A 92 -14.25 0.43 16.43
C GLU A 92 -13.64 -0.40 15.29
N ARG A 93 -12.94 -1.49 15.60
CA ARG A 93 -12.28 -2.32 14.57
C ARG A 93 -13.25 -2.89 13.55
N TRP A 94 -14.52 -3.10 13.88
CA TRP A 94 -15.55 -3.54 12.92
C TRP A 94 -15.68 -2.60 11.71
N ARG A 95 -15.23 -1.33 11.83
CA ARG A 95 -15.20 -0.38 10.72
C ARG A 95 -14.09 -0.68 9.72
N VAL A 96 -13.04 -1.38 10.12
CA VAL A 96 -11.89 -1.71 9.27
C VAL A 96 -12.34 -2.70 8.21
N LEU A 97 -12.29 -2.29 6.94
CA LEU A 97 -12.43 -3.20 5.81
C LEU A 97 -11.05 -3.70 5.39
N GLU A 98 -10.09 -2.79 5.30
CA GLU A 98 -8.70 -3.12 4.99
C GLU A 98 -7.75 -2.00 5.42
N VAL A 99 -6.57 -2.36 5.94
CA VAL A 99 -5.46 -1.43 6.12
C VAL A 99 -4.23 -1.98 5.42
N LEU A 100 -3.71 -1.22 4.46
CA LEU A 100 -2.46 -1.48 3.76
C LEU A 100 -1.42 -0.46 4.21
N VAL A 101 -0.34 -0.96 4.81
CA VAL A 101 0.89 -0.20 5.04
C VAL A 101 1.98 -0.80 4.16
N PHE A 102 2.55 -0.03 3.25
CA PHE A 102 3.44 -0.60 2.23
C PHE A 102 4.61 0.31 1.89
N CYS A 103 5.67 -0.31 1.37
CA CYS A 103 6.88 0.32 0.86
C CYS A 103 7.36 -0.42 -0.40
N ALA A 104 8.53 -0.07 -0.91
CA ALA A 104 9.03 -0.62 -2.16
C ALA A 104 9.27 -2.13 -2.06
N SER A 105 9.75 -2.64 -0.92
CA SER A 105 10.11 -4.06 -0.74
C SER A 105 9.16 -4.87 0.15
N ALA A 106 8.24 -4.25 0.89
CA ALA A 106 7.32 -4.95 1.79
C ALA A 106 5.92 -4.34 1.88
N GLN A 107 4.95 -5.12 2.37
CA GLN A 107 3.58 -4.68 2.65
C GLN A 107 3.02 -5.43 3.86
N VAL A 108 2.41 -4.69 4.78
CA VAL A 108 1.49 -5.19 5.78
C VAL A 108 0.06 -4.99 5.29
N ARG A 109 -0.76 -6.04 5.37
CA ARG A 109 -2.21 -6.01 5.17
C ARG A 109 -2.89 -6.41 6.45
N VAL A 110 -3.80 -5.60 6.95
CA VAL A 110 -4.75 -5.96 8.01
C VAL A 110 -6.12 -6.07 7.37
N GLY A 111 -6.75 -7.23 7.54
CA GLY A 111 -8.05 -7.55 6.95
C GLY A 111 -9.23 -6.99 7.73
N GLU A 112 -10.42 -7.39 7.29
CA GLU A 112 -11.69 -6.95 7.85
C GLU A 112 -11.77 -7.16 9.37
N ALA A 113 -12.38 -6.19 10.05
CA ALA A 113 -12.51 -6.14 11.49
C ALA A 113 -11.17 -6.19 12.25
N ALA A 114 -10.04 -6.01 11.56
CA ALA A 114 -8.70 -6.32 12.03
C ALA A 114 -8.57 -7.75 12.61
N ALA A 115 -9.31 -8.70 12.05
CA ALA A 115 -9.35 -10.09 12.52
C ALA A 115 -8.11 -10.90 12.12
N ALA A 116 -7.45 -10.51 11.02
CA ALA A 116 -6.27 -11.18 10.50
C ALA A 116 -5.32 -10.16 9.84
N GLY A 117 -4.05 -10.53 9.72
CA GLY A 117 -3.08 -9.71 8.99
C GLY A 117 -1.95 -10.52 8.39
N TRP A 118 -1.30 -9.96 7.39
CA TRP A 118 -0.18 -10.57 6.69
C TRP A 118 0.92 -9.55 6.43
N LEU A 119 2.16 -10.00 6.58
CA LEU A 119 3.36 -9.33 6.09
C LEU A 119 3.85 -10.05 4.84
N ALA A 120 3.97 -9.30 3.75
CA ALA A 120 4.62 -9.69 2.52
C ALA A 120 5.96 -8.98 2.40
N VAL A 121 7.04 -9.72 2.16
CA VAL A 121 8.39 -9.17 1.97
C VAL A 121 8.99 -9.77 0.70
N ASP A 122 9.61 -8.94 -0.13
CA ASP A 122 10.39 -9.44 -1.26
C ASP A 122 11.45 -10.46 -0.82
N GLU A 123 11.62 -11.48 -1.65
CA GLU A 123 12.77 -12.38 -1.56
C GLU A 123 13.66 -12.21 -2.79
N ASP A 124 14.91 -12.65 -2.66
CA ASP A 124 15.79 -12.75 -3.80
C ASP A 124 15.18 -13.70 -4.85
N HIS A 125 15.07 -13.20 -6.07
CA HIS A 125 14.45 -13.88 -7.20
C HIS A 125 15.41 -14.02 -8.38
N ALA A 126 16.72 -13.76 -8.20
CA ALA A 126 17.72 -13.89 -9.26
C ALA A 126 17.73 -15.30 -9.88
N GLY A 127 17.54 -16.33 -9.05
CA GLY A 127 17.48 -17.73 -9.45
C GLY A 127 16.14 -18.18 -10.06
N LEU A 128 15.11 -17.33 -10.08
CA LEU A 128 13.82 -17.71 -10.64
C LEU A 128 13.83 -17.69 -12.18
N PRO A 129 13.13 -18.64 -12.83
CA PRO A 129 12.81 -18.56 -14.25
C PRO A 129 12.11 -17.25 -14.57
N GLU A 130 12.37 -16.67 -15.75
CA GLU A 130 11.83 -15.36 -16.14
C GLU A 130 10.30 -15.28 -16.04
N TYR A 131 9.60 -16.37 -16.36
CA TYR A 131 8.14 -16.43 -16.30
C TYR A 131 7.58 -16.34 -14.86
N LEU A 132 8.39 -16.68 -13.83
CA LEU A 132 8.04 -16.59 -12.41
C LEU A 132 8.60 -15.34 -11.70
N ARG A 133 9.47 -14.56 -12.35
CA ARG A 133 10.02 -13.35 -11.73
C ARG A 133 8.92 -12.33 -11.44
N PRO A 134 8.97 -11.63 -10.29
CA PRO A 134 8.03 -10.56 -9.99
C PRO A 134 8.04 -9.48 -11.08
N ARG A 135 6.88 -8.87 -11.34
CA ARG A 135 6.74 -7.82 -12.35
C ARG A 135 6.03 -6.61 -11.79
N ASP A 136 6.63 -5.44 -12.01
CA ASP A 136 5.99 -4.18 -11.65
C ASP A 136 5.02 -3.72 -12.74
N ARG A 137 3.86 -3.24 -12.29
CA ARG A 137 2.83 -2.54 -13.05
C ARG A 137 2.56 -1.18 -12.42
N ARG A 138 2.11 -0.25 -13.25
CA ARG A 138 1.65 1.07 -12.83
C ARG A 138 0.20 1.23 -13.23
N LEU A 139 -0.65 1.62 -12.28
CA LEU A 139 -2.05 1.89 -12.48
C LEU A 139 -2.27 3.40 -12.39
N LEU A 140 -2.88 3.97 -13.42
CA LEU A 140 -3.30 5.37 -13.38
C LEU A 140 -4.38 5.50 -12.32
N LEU A 141 -4.16 6.36 -11.33
CA LEU A 141 -5.18 6.75 -10.36
C LEU A 141 -6.14 7.71 -11.07
N ALA A 142 -7.22 7.16 -11.64
CA ALA A 142 -8.10 7.88 -12.56
C ALA A 142 -8.84 9.04 -11.86
N GLY A 143 -8.68 10.25 -12.39
CA GLY A 143 -9.43 11.44 -12.00
C GLY A 143 -8.93 12.72 -12.67
N ARG A 144 -9.75 13.78 -12.68
CA ARG A 144 -9.23 15.15 -12.88
C ARG A 144 -8.50 15.54 -11.59
N THR A 145 -7.17 15.41 -11.59
CA THR A 145 -6.31 15.82 -10.49
C THR A 145 -6.32 17.34 -10.41
N ALA A 146 -6.84 17.90 -9.31
CA ALA A 146 -6.82 19.33 -9.08
C ALA A 146 -5.86 19.62 -7.92
N ARG A 147 -4.88 20.48 -8.18
CA ARG A 147 -3.98 21.02 -7.16
C ARG A 147 -4.80 21.73 -6.09
N VAL A 148 -4.37 21.63 -4.85
CA VAL A 148 -4.79 22.54 -3.77
C VAL A 148 -3.53 23.15 -3.16
N ASP A 149 -3.66 24.39 -2.68
CA ASP A 149 -2.61 25.38 -2.43
C ASP A 149 -1.24 24.90 -1.90
N PRO A 150 -0.13 25.57 -2.28
CA PRO A 150 1.16 25.41 -1.65
C PRO A 150 1.11 26.04 -0.25
N GLY A 151 0.84 25.22 0.76
CA GLY A 151 0.76 25.67 2.14
C GLY A 151 1.46 24.72 3.09
N GLU A 152 0.94 23.51 3.26
CA GLU A 152 1.33 22.72 4.44
C GLU A 152 1.32 21.19 4.27
N ALA A 153 0.72 20.62 3.22
CA ALA A 153 0.48 19.17 3.19
C ALA A 153 0.78 18.55 1.81
N PRO A 154 1.51 17.43 1.71
CA PRO A 154 1.84 16.76 0.45
C PRO A 154 0.65 15.93 -0.03
N PHE A 155 -0.55 16.52 -0.05
CA PHE A 155 -1.78 15.84 -0.34
C PHE A 155 -2.48 16.41 -1.55
N THR A 156 -3.20 15.53 -2.22
CA THR A 156 -3.85 15.80 -3.49
C THR A 156 -5.29 15.42 -3.41
N ARG A 157 -6.16 16.33 -3.85
CA ARG A 157 -7.56 16.01 -4.06
C ARG A 157 -7.75 15.41 -5.46
N THR A 158 -8.32 14.20 -5.51
CA THR A 158 -8.70 13.51 -6.73
C THR A 158 -10.20 13.34 -6.78
N ARG A 159 -10.80 13.54 -7.95
CA ARG A 159 -12.21 13.21 -8.19
C ARG A 159 -12.27 11.95 -9.03
N GLU A 160 -12.82 10.90 -8.45
CA GLU A 160 -13.00 9.60 -9.11
C GLU A 160 -14.16 9.68 -10.12
N PRO A 161 -14.22 8.78 -11.12
CA PRO A 161 -15.32 8.75 -12.10
C PRO A 161 -16.71 8.62 -11.49
N SER A 162 -16.82 7.99 -10.32
CA SER A 162 -18.02 7.90 -9.48
C SER A 162 -18.50 9.24 -8.91
N GLY A 163 -17.72 10.32 -9.05
CA GLY A 163 -17.99 11.63 -8.46
C GLY A 163 -17.50 11.78 -7.01
N THR A 164 -17.03 10.70 -6.40
CA THR A 164 -16.39 10.70 -5.07
C THR A 164 -15.06 11.44 -5.10
N THR A 165 -14.72 12.04 -3.97
CA THR A 165 -13.44 12.74 -3.79
C THR A 165 -12.54 11.89 -2.91
N ALA A 166 -11.32 11.65 -3.39
CA ALA A 166 -10.27 10.96 -2.66
C ALA A 166 -9.12 11.94 -2.35
N VAL A 167 -8.43 11.68 -1.24
CA VAL A 167 -7.23 12.41 -0.85
C VAL A 167 -6.05 11.46 -1.00
N LEU A 168 -5.04 11.83 -1.78
CA LEU A 168 -3.83 11.02 -2.00
C LEU A 168 -2.62 11.71 -1.37
N PRO A 169 -1.68 10.97 -0.75
CA PRO A 169 -0.52 11.53 -0.07
C PRO A 169 0.62 11.88 -1.05
N LEU A 170 0.28 12.52 -2.16
CA LEU A 170 1.18 12.88 -3.24
C LEU A 170 1.52 14.37 -3.23
N ASP A 171 2.81 14.68 -3.36
CA ASP A 171 3.31 16.04 -3.59
C ASP A 171 3.47 16.30 -5.10
N TRP A 172 2.79 17.33 -5.62
CA TRP A 172 2.89 17.75 -7.02
C TRP A 172 3.74 18.98 -7.23
N GLY A 173 4.71 19.31 -6.37
CA GLY A 173 5.52 20.55 -6.42
C GLY A 173 5.49 21.38 -7.72
N GLY A 174 5.24 22.69 -7.63
CA GLY A 174 5.29 23.63 -8.77
C GLY A 174 4.03 23.74 -9.65
N ALA A 175 4.03 24.69 -10.60
CA ALA A 175 2.87 25.16 -11.39
C ALA A 175 2.52 24.33 -12.64
N ALA A 176 2.93 23.06 -12.74
CA ALA A 176 2.64 22.24 -13.91
C ALA A 176 1.15 21.86 -13.97
N THR A 177 0.54 22.01 -15.15
CA THR A 177 -0.92 21.95 -15.35
C THR A 177 -1.46 20.57 -15.73
N ARG A 178 -0.59 19.61 -16.06
CA ARG A 178 -0.98 18.26 -16.48
C ARG A 178 -0.03 17.23 -15.88
N ARG A 179 -0.40 16.68 -14.73
CA ARG A 179 0.37 15.60 -14.09
C ARG A 179 -0.57 14.48 -13.69
N GLU A 180 -0.13 13.24 -13.90
CA GLU A 180 -0.86 12.02 -13.59
C GLU A 180 -0.36 11.40 -12.29
N ALA A 181 -1.26 10.75 -11.56
CA ALA A 181 -0.96 10.08 -10.31
C ALA A 181 -0.95 8.57 -10.59
N TRP A 182 0.06 7.89 -10.07
CA TRP A 182 0.33 6.50 -10.38
C TRP A 182 0.44 5.69 -9.11
N LEU A 183 -0.29 4.57 -9.07
CA LEU A 183 -0.12 3.52 -8.07
C LEU A 183 0.80 2.43 -8.64
N SER A 184 1.75 2.04 -7.83
CA SER A 184 2.73 1.02 -8.16
C SER A 184 2.33 -0.31 -7.57
N VAL A 185 2.27 -1.35 -8.40
CA VAL A 185 1.88 -2.70 -8.00
C VAL A 185 2.94 -3.68 -8.45
N ARG A 186 3.31 -4.65 -7.60
CA ARG A 186 4.15 -5.78 -7.96
C ARG A 186 3.31 -7.05 -8.00
N GLU A 187 3.41 -7.76 -9.11
CA GLU A 187 2.76 -9.05 -9.35
C GLU A 187 3.74 -10.18 -9.10
N TYR A 188 3.32 -11.15 -8.29
CA TYR A 188 4.06 -12.38 -8.04
C TYR A 188 3.34 -13.55 -8.66
N TRP A 189 4.13 -14.41 -9.28
CA TRP A 189 3.63 -15.48 -10.12
C TRP A 189 3.84 -16.81 -9.42
N ALA A 190 2.94 -17.74 -9.66
CA ALA A 190 3.10 -19.11 -9.22
C ALA A 190 2.81 -20.06 -10.37
N ARG A 191 3.41 -21.25 -10.27
CA ARG A 191 3.13 -22.37 -11.16
C ARG A 191 2.30 -23.39 -10.39
N ASP A 192 1.16 -23.76 -10.94
CA ASP A 192 0.37 -24.89 -10.44
C ASP A 192 1.15 -26.19 -10.65
N ALA A 193 1.34 -26.96 -9.57
CA ALA A 193 2.18 -28.15 -9.61
C ALA A 193 1.55 -29.31 -10.41
N HIS A 194 0.22 -29.32 -10.55
CA HIS A 194 -0.52 -30.40 -11.20
C HIS A 194 -0.66 -30.18 -12.71
N THR A 195 -1.04 -28.96 -13.11
CA THR A 195 -1.33 -28.57 -14.49
C THR A 195 -0.14 -27.90 -15.17
N GLY A 196 0.83 -27.40 -14.40
CA GLY A 196 1.92 -26.60 -14.91
C GLY A 196 1.52 -25.18 -15.32
N ALA A 197 0.24 -24.79 -15.15
CA ALA A 197 -0.25 -23.47 -15.49
C ALA A 197 0.45 -22.39 -14.65
N VAL A 198 0.75 -21.24 -15.27
CA VAL A 198 1.42 -20.11 -14.62
C VAL A 198 0.45 -18.94 -14.57
N GLY A 199 0.28 -18.36 -13.39
CA GLY A 199 -0.63 -17.24 -13.17
C GLY A 199 -0.14 -16.32 -12.07
N VAL A 200 -0.79 -15.15 -11.96
CA VAL A 200 -0.54 -14.23 -10.85
C VAL A 200 -1.19 -14.81 -9.60
N ALA A 201 -0.38 -15.02 -8.57
CA ALA A 201 -0.81 -15.59 -7.29
C ALA A 201 -0.93 -14.53 -6.19
N PHE A 202 -0.21 -13.41 -6.30
CA PHE A 202 -0.23 -12.35 -5.31
C PHE A 202 0.10 -11.00 -5.93
N HIS A 203 -0.52 -9.95 -5.39
CA HIS A 203 -0.24 -8.54 -5.73
C HIS A 203 0.08 -7.78 -4.45
N ARG A 204 1.04 -6.86 -4.51
CA ARG A 204 1.21 -5.85 -3.46
C ARG A 204 1.44 -4.47 -4.03
N LEU A 205 1.07 -3.47 -3.25
CA LEU A 205 1.39 -2.07 -3.53
C LEU A 205 2.85 -1.82 -3.19
N THR A 206 3.54 -1.05 -4.03
CA THR A 206 4.98 -0.75 -3.88
C THR A 206 5.29 0.74 -3.78
N GLY A 207 4.30 1.60 -4.04
CA GLY A 207 4.47 3.04 -3.93
C GLY A 207 3.42 3.83 -4.69
N MET A 208 3.46 5.14 -4.51
CA MET A 208 2.68 6.10 -5.28
C MET A 208 3.61 7.18 -5.83
N ALA A 209 3.32 7.70 -7.02
CA ALA A 209 4.12 8.74 -7.65
C ALA A 209 3.25 9.72 -8.45
N THR A 210 3.77 10.91 -8.68
CA THR A 210 3.22 11.90 -9.61
C THR A 210 4.13 12.07 -10.82
N GLY A 211 3.58 12.41 -11.97
CA GLY A 211 4.36 12.79 -13.14
C GLY A 211 3.77 12.23 -14.43
N GLU A 212 4.58 12.25 -15.50
CA GLU A 212 4.26 11.53 -16.72
C GLU A 212 4.21 10.03 -16.47
N ARG A 213 3.56 9.29 -17.38
CA ARG A 213 3.57 7.82 -17.34
C ARG A 213 5.01 7.31 -17.21
N PRO A 214 5.37 6.62 -16.11
CA PRO A 214 6.71 6.11 -15.95
C PRO A 214 7.04 5.15 -17.10
N THR A 215 8.09 5.44 -17.86
CA THR A 215 8.75 4.44 -18.70
C THR A 215 9.48 3.46 -17.76
N ARG A 216 9.48 2.17 -18.10
CA ARG A 216 9.84 1.10 -17.16
C ARG A 216 11.31 1.21 -16.71
N ALA A 217 11.52 0.93 -15.42
CA ALA A 217 12.77 0.51 -14.75
C ALA A 217 13.86 1.55 -14.46
N ASP A 218 13.49 2.73 -13.98
CA ASP A 218 14.40 3.46 -13.07
C ASP A 218 13.96 3.16 -11.63
N GLY A 219 14.82 2.44 -10.92
CA GLY A 219 14.66 2.19 -9.49
C GLY A 219 14.55 3.53 -8.78
N TRP A 220 13.49 3.69 -8.01
CA TRP A 220 13.36 4.83 -7.10
C TRP A 220 14.36 4.61 -5.95
N GLY A 221 15.60 5.01 -6.20
CA GLY A 221 16.67 5.18 -5.23
C GLY A 221 17.09 6.65 -5.22
N ASP A 222 17.26 7.17 -4.00
CA ASP A 222 17.76 8.50 -3.63
C ASP A 222 16.92 9.73 -4.06
N ASP A 223 15.94 10.05 -3.22
CA ASP A 223 15.62 11.45 -2.91
C ASP A 223 16.54 11.88 -1.75
N ARG A 224 17.86 11.88 -1.99
CA ARG A 224 18.79 12.66 -1.16
C ARG A 224 18.74 14.08 -1.68
N GLY A 225 17.92 14.89 -1.01
CA GLY A 225 17.95 16.33 -1.20
C GLY A 225 19.37 16.85 -1.03
N THR A 226 19.90 17.42 -2.11
CA THR A 226 20.83 18.56 -2.04
C THR A 226 20.02 19.83 -1.93
#